data_AF-A0A5R9FA80-F1
#
_entry.id   AF-A0A5R9FA80-F1
#
_cell.length_a   1.000
_cell.length_b   1.000
_cell.length_c   1.000
_cell.angle_alpha   90.00
_cell.angle_beta   90.00
_cell.angle_gamma   90.00
#
_symmetry.space_group_name_H-M   'P 1'
#
loop_
_entity.id
_entity.type
_entity.pdbx_description
1 polymer ?
#
loop_
_entity_poly.entity_id
_entity_poly.type
_entity_poly.pdbx_seq_one_letter_code
_entity_poly.pdbx_strand_id
1 'polypeptide(L)'
;MRAPHYADMPRRAGVDVDAADPAAELLRGEVVVTGTPEEIAATLAGYRTAGVDEILLNPAGVLLTEGVHAAVADLEEIIAACHRLRLRLPERPREGANRR
;
A
#
# COMPACT_ATOMS: atom_id res chain seq x y z
N MET A 1 -9.25 -15.40 -1.42
CA MET A 1 -9.63 -14.74 -0.15
C MET A 1 -11.15 -14.82 -0.02
N ARG A 2 -11.70 -15.47 1.01
CA ARG A 2 -13.16 -15.70 1.17
C ARG A 2 -13.71 -15.34 2.55
N ALA A 3 -12.93 -14.64 3.37
CA ALA A 3 -13.45 -14.16 4.64
C ALA A 3 -14.36 -12.94 4.36
N PRO A 4 -15.61 -12.92 4.87
CA PRO A 4 -16.59 -11.88 4.55
C PRO A 4 -16.09 -10.45 4.77
N HIS A 5 -15.27 -10.22 5.80
CA HIS A 5 -14.73 -8.90 6.14
C HIS A 5 -13.60 -8.44 5.19
N TYR A 6 -12.85 -9.35 4.57
CA TYR A 6 -11.80 -9.00 3.60
C TYR A 6 -12.36 -8.62 2.23
N ALA A 7 -13.53 -9.14 1.86
CA ALA A 7 -14.20 -8.78 0.61
C ALA A 7 -15.11 -7.55 0.78
N ASP A 8 -15.60 -7.25 1.99
CA ASP A 8 -16.43 -6.08 2.26
C ASP A 8 -15.65 -4.76 2.10
N MET A 9 -14.43 -4.67 2.64
CA MET A 9 -13.65 -3.42 2.57
C MET A 9 -13.34 -2.97 1.13
N PRO A 10 -12.84 -3.83 0.21
CA PRO A 10 -12.60 -3.41 -1.17
C PRO A 10 -13.90 -3.07 -1.91
N ARG A 11 -14.99 -3.80 -1.67
CA ARG A 11 -16.30 -3.46 -2.26
C ARG A 11 -16.76 -2.06 -1.85
N ARG A 12 -16.62 -1.72 -0.56
CA ARG A 12 -16.93 -0.37 -0.05
C ARG A 12 -16.01 0.71 -0.61
N ALA A 13 -14.80 0.35 -1.02
CA ALA A 13 -13.87 1.21 -1.74
C ALA A 13 -14.14 1.28 -3.26
N GLY A 14 -15.17 0.60 -3.76
CA GLY A 14 -15.55 0.60 -5.18
C GLY A 14 -14.82 -0.43 -6.03
N VAL A 15 -14.10 -1.38 -5.43
CA VAL A 15 -13.43 -2.48 -6.15
C VAL A 15 -14.41 -3.63 -6.38
N ASP A 16 -14.56 -4.06 -7.64
CA ASP A 16 -15.38 -5.21 -8.00
C ASP A 16 -14.63 -6.53 -7.74
N VAL A 17 -14.68 -6.99 -6.49
CA VAL A 17 -14.06 -8.27 -6.09
C VAL A 17 -14.76 -9.52 -6.65
N ASP A 18 -15.93 -9.34 -7.29
CA ASP A 18 -16.70 -10.42 -7.91
C ASP A 18 -16.54 -10.44 -9.45
N ALA A 19 -15.67 -9.58 -10.00
CA ALA A 19 -15.31 -9.55 -11.42
C ALA A 19 -14.69 -10.86 -11.91
N ALA A 20 -14.62 -11.02 -13.24
CA ALA A 20 -13.98 -12.19 -13.86
C ALA A 20 -12.48 -12.30 -13.50
N ASP A 21 -11.81 -11.17 -13.26
CA ASP A 21 -10.43 -11.10 -12.79
C ASP A 21 -10.31 -10.13 -11.60
N PRO A 22 -10.59 -10.60 -10.36
CA PRO A 22 -10.52 -9.76 -9.17
C PRO A 22 -9.09 -9.25 -8.87
N ALA A 23 -8.05 -9.93 -9.34
CA ALA A 23 -6.67 -9.48 -9.14
C ALA A 23 -6.39 -8.22 -9.96
N ALA A 24 -6.85 -8.19 -11.21
CA ALA A 24 -6.77 -6.99 -12.04
C ALA A 24 -7.56 -5.81 -11.44
N GLU A 25 -8.73 -6.07 -10.84
CA GLU A 25 -9.51 -5.03 -10.15
C GLU A 25 -8.78 -4.45 -8.93
N LEU A 26 -8.15 -5.31 -8.13
CA LEU A 26 -7.36 -4.89 -6.97
C LEU A 26 -6.12 -4.08 -7.36
N LEU A 27 -5.45 -4.44 -8.46
CA LEU A 27 -4.32 -3.69 -9.01
C LEU A 27 -4.77 -2.33 -9.54
N ARG A 28 -5.89 -2.29 -10.28
CA ARG A 28 -6.42 -1.04 -10.84
C ARG A 28 -6.91 -0.07 -9.77
N GLY A 29 -7.50 -0.59 -8.70
CA GLY A 29 -7.88 0.19 -7.53
C GLY A 29 -6.71 0.56 -6.62
N GLU A 30 -5.47 0.19 -6.98
CA GLU A 30 -4.27 0.33 -6.16
C GLU A 30 -4.49 -0.21 -4.73
N VAL A 31 -5.30 -1.26 -4.55
CA VAL A 31 -5.45 -1.96 -3.27
C VAL A 31 -4.33 -2.98 -3.10
N VAL A 32 -3.87 -3.55 -4.22
CA VAL A 32 -2.62 -4.29 -4.32
C VAL A 32 -1.67 -3.48 -5.19
N VAL A 33 -0.42 -3.37 -4.74
CA VAL A 33 0.65 -2.69 -5.46
C VAL A 33 1.77 -3.68 -5.75
N THR A 34 2.43 -3.51 -6.90
CA THR A 34 3.51 -4.38 -7.37
C THR A 34 4.49 -3.56 -8.19
N GLY A 35 5.68 -4.10 -8.41
CA GLY A 35 6.79 -3.43 -9.09
C GLY A 35 8.05 -3.42 -8.23
N THR A 36 8.95 -2.52 -8.56
CA THR A 36 10.17 -2.26 -7.78
C THR A 36 9.85 -1.58 -6.45
N PRO A 37 10.75 -1.66 -5.45
CA PRO A 37 10.61 -0.92 -4.19
C PRO A 37 10.37 0.59 -4.39
N GLU A 38 11.02 1.20 -5.38
CA GLU A 38 10.87 2.61 -5.72
C GLU A 38 9.47 2.93 -6.28
N GLU A 39 8.93 2.09 -7.16
CA GLU A 39 7.58 2.26 -7.71
C GLU A 39 6.54 2.12 -6.60
N ILE A 40 6.68 1.10 -5.75
CA ILE A 40 5.79 0.90 -4.61
C ILE A 40 5.86 2.12 -3.68
N ALA A 41 7.06 2.57 -3.30
CA ALA A 41 7.23 3.75 -2.45
C ALA A 41 6.59 5.02 -3.03
N ALA A 42 6.65 5.21 -4.35
CA ALA A 42 5.99 6.33 -5.04
C ALA A 42 4.47 6.24 -4.91
N THR A 43 3.87 5.07 -5.12
CA THR A 43 2.43 4.86 -4.93
C THR A 43 2.01 5.11 -3.47
N LEU A 44 2.78 4.63 -2.49
CA LEU A 44 2.52 4.88 -1.07
C LEU A 44 2.58 6.38 -0.71
N ALA A 45 3.49 7.14 -1.33
CA ALA A 45 3.52 8.59 -1.20
C ALA A 45 2.30 9.28 -1.85
N GLY A 46 1.78 8.70 -2.93
CA GLY A 46 0.51 9.07 -3.55
C GLY A 46 -0.66 9.00 -2.56
N TYR A 47 -0.80 7.89 -1.82
CA TYR A 47 -1.85 7.75 -0.80
C TYR A 47 -1.78 8.83 0.28
N ARG A 48 -0.57 9.14 0.77
CA ARG A 48 -0.38 10.23 1.74
C ARG A 48 -0.81 11.59 1.19
N THR A 49 -0.52 11.85 -0.08
CA THR A 49 -0.93 13.07 -0.77
C THR A 49 -2.44 13.13 -0.94
N ALA A 50 -3.10 11.97 -1.13
CA ALA A 50 -4.55 11.82 -1.16
C ALA A 50 -5.23 11.90 0.23
N GLY A 51 -4.46 12.08 1.31
CA GLY A 51 -4.98 12.27 2.67
C GLY A 51 -5.06 10.99 3.52
N VAL A 52 -4.45 9.89 3.08
CA VAL A 52 -4.36 8.67 3.89
C VAL A 52 -3.39 8.88 5.06
N ASP A 53 -3.89 8.74 6.28
CA ASP A 53 -3.11 8.90 7.51
C ASP A 53 -2.27 7.66 7.85
N GLU A 54 -2.82 6.47 7.60
CA GLU A 54 -2.21 5.18 7.95
C GLU A 54 -2.30 4.20 6.79
N ILE A 55 -1.21 3.46 6.56
CA ILE A 55 -1.08 2.44 5.52
C ILE A 55 -0.64 1.15 6.20
N LEU A 56 -1.39 0.07 6.00
CA LEU A 56 -1.00 -1.27 6.41
C LEU A 56 -0.39 -2.03 5.22
N LEU A 57 0.91 -2.31 5.28
CA LEU A 57 1.58 -3.14 4.29
C LEU A 57 1.44 -4.62 4.65
N ASN A 58 1.00 -5.43 3.69
CA ASN A 58 0.79 -6.86 3.88
C ASN A 58 1.58 -7.66 2.83
N PRO A 59 2.70 -8.32 3.21
CA PRO A 59 3.52 -9.10 2.28
C PRO A 59 2.98 -10.51 2.07
N ALA A 60 1.71 -10.80 2.42
CA ALA A 60 1.15 -12.14 2.34
C ALA A 60 1.30 -12.80 0.96
N GLY A 61 1.28 -12.02 -0.13
CA GLY A 61 1.56 -12.53 -1.47
C GLY A 61 2.93 -13.20 -1.55
N VAL A 62 3.99 -12.44 -1.25
CA VAL A 62 5.38 -12.92 -1.24
C VAL A 62 5.60 -14.00 -0.19
N LEU A 63 5.00 -13.85 1.00
CA LEU A 63 5.10 -14.86 2.07
C LEU A 63 4.57 -16.22 1.61
N LEU A 64 3.43 -16.24 0.92
CA LEU A 64 2.78 -17.48 0.51
C LEU A 64 3.41 -18.11 -0.73
N THR A 65 4.09 -17.32 -1.59
CA THR A 65 4.72 -17.84 -2.82
C THR A 65 6.22 -18.09 -2.68
N GLU A 66 6.94 -17.20 -2.00
CA GLU A 66 8.41 -17.19 -1.90
C GLU A 66 8.93 -17.47 -0.47
N GLY A 67 8.05 -17.44 0.54
CA GLY A 67 8.39 -17.74 1.93
C GLY A 67 8.81 -16.54 2.78
N VAL A 68 9.07 -16.81 4.06
CA VAL A 68 9.22 -15.77 5.10
C VAL A 68 10.42 -14.85 4.90
N HIS A 69 11.57 -15.38 4.47
CA HIS A 69 12.77 -14.57 4.28
C HIS A 69 12.62 -13.59 3.12
N ALA A 70 12.02 -14.03 2.01
CA ALA A 70 11.71 -13.17 0.87
C ALA A 70 10.72 -12.07 1.27
N ALA A 71 9.66 -12.42 2.02
CA ALA A 71 8.68 -11.45 2.49
C ALA A 71 9.26 -10.38 3.41
N VAL A 72 10.20 -10.74 4.29
CA VAL A 72 10.88 -9.78 5.16
C VAL A 72 11.82 -8.89 4.35
N ALA A 73 12.63 -9.48 3.46
CA ALA A 73 13.54 -8.71 2.60
C ALA A 73 12.79 -7.71 1.72
N ASP A 74 11.68 -8.13 1.12
CA ASP A 74 10.81 -7.27 0.30
C ASP A 74 10.26 -6.08 1.10
N LEU A 75 9.78 -6.32 2.32
CA LEU A 75 9.36 -5.23 3.23
C LEU A 75 10.51 -4.28 3.58
N GLU A 76 11.69 -4.79 3.89
CA GLU A 76 12.86 -3.98 4.22
C GLU A 76 13.26 -3.07 3.05
N GLU A 77 13.24 -3.60 1.82
CA GLU A 77 13.53 -2.84 0.60
C GLU A 77 12.49 -1.74 0.34
N ILE A 78 11.20 -2.05 0.47
CA ILE A 78 10.10 -1.07 0.31
C ILE A 78 10.20 0.04 1.37
N ILE A 79 10.46 -0.32 2.64
CA ILE A 79 10.61 0.66 3.72
C ILE A 79 11.84 1.54 3.48
N ALA A 80 12.96 0.96 3.06
CA ALA A 80 14.16 1.72 2.70
C ALA A 80 13.90 2.70 1.55
N ALA A 81 13.16 2.28 0.51
CA ALA A 81 12.75 3.14 -0.60
C ALA A 81 11.85 4.29 -0.13
N CYS A 82 10.89 4.03 0.78
CA CYS A 82 10.06 5.07 1.39
C CYS A 82 10.89 6.11 2.15
N HIS A 83 11.90 5.67 2.91
CA HIS A 83 12.82 6.58 3.60
C HIS A 83 13.62 7.42 2.61
N ARG A 84 14.18 6.81 1.56
CA ARG A 84 14.91 7.53 0.50
C ARG A 84 14.03 8.58 -0.18
N LEU A 85 12.77 8.25 -0.48
CA LEU A 85 11.82 9.17 -1.10
C LEU A 85 11.46 10.31 -0.16
N ARG A 86 11.22 10.04 1.14
CA ARG A 86 10.93 11.08 2.14
C ARG A 86 12.07 12.08 2.28
N LEU A 87 13.32 11.63 2.24
CA LEU A 87 14.49 12.53 2.28
C LEU A 87 14.54 13.50 1.07
N ARG A 88 13.83 13.19 -0.02
CA ARG A 88 13.73 14.03 -1.22
C ARG A 88 12.54 14.97 -1.22
N LEU A 89 11.55 14.75 -0.34
CA LEU A 89 10.33 15.54 -0.26
C LEU A 89 10.34 16.43 0.99
N PRO A 90 9.86 17.69 0.91
CA PRO A 90 9.72 18.52 2.11
C PRO A 90 8.72 17.89 3.09
N GLU A 91 9.01 17.96 4.40
CA GLU A 91 8.07 17.53 5.45
C GLU A 91 6.74 18.28 5.31
N ARG A 92 5.61 17.57 5.33
CA ARG A 92 4.30 18.24 5.44
C ARG A 92 4.24 18.98 6.78
N PRO A 93 3.80 20.25 6.82
CA PRO A 93 3.53 20.92 8.08
C PRO A 93 2.56 20.07 8.91
N ARG A 94 2.86 19.88 10.20
CA ARG A 94 1.92 19.20 11.12
C ARG A 94 0.67 20.07 11.24
N GLU A 95 -0.46 19.62 10.72
CA GLU A 95 -1.75 20.27 10.96
C GLU A 95 -2.06 20.21 12.46
N GLY A 96 -2.10 21.39 13.10
CA GLY A 96 -2.37 21.53 14.54
C GLY A 96 -1.51 22.56 15.28
N ALA A 97 -0.42 23.06 14.68
CA ALA A 97 0.46 24.02 15.36
C ALA A 97 -0.08 25.46 15.46
N ASN A 98 -1.29 25.74 14.95
CA ASN A 98 -1.88 27.08 15.00
C ASN A 98 -3.38 27.09 15.32
N ARG A 99 -3.77 26.46 16.43
CA ARG A 99 -4.96 26.89 17.18
C ARG A 99 -4.49 27.52 18.49
N ARG A 100 -4.26 28.83 18.44
CA ARG A 100 -4.21 29.70 19.61
C ARG A 100 -5.60 30.24 19.88
#